data_AF-A0A330G6J9-F1
#
_entry.id   AF-A0A330G6J9-F1
#
_cell.length_a   1.000
_cell.length_b   1.000
_cell.length_c   1.000
_cell.angle_alpha   90.00
_cell.angle_beta   90.00
_cell.angle_gamma   90.00
#
_symmetry.space_group_name_H-M   'P 1'
#
loop_
_entity.id
_entity.type
_entity.pdbx_description
1 polymer ?
#
loop_
_entity_poly.entity_id
_entity_poly.type
_entity_poly.pdbx_seq_one_letter_code
_entity_poly.pdbx_strand_id
1 'polypeptide(L)'
;MDANNMKRKIIPVFIGCALSFSGLAAQPTAERYVVSFPEGSHVKYSGAFADAFPNGLPVGIGSGLLFTGKQGDALTFATVTDRGPNADAPKMGKNEAKIFVTPDFAPLLMTIRVQNGKAEAVDARPLHDDKGEINGLPLQSGVIGSTNEVAFSDTLKILKGDNRGLDTEGITPDGKGGYWLCDEYGPFLINVDSKGKILAIHGPQAAEGEKSIAGGLPNIIKWRQPNRGFEGLTRMPDGRIIAAVQSTLDIDGKSKKQALFTRLVSFDPATGKTAMYGYPIDSAAYDKNSDAKIGDIVALNDQHILLIEQGSDKNDGMRNLIYKVDLSRASDLSAFDKPGEYPEFDDEKTLAQRGITLATKTQVVDLRALGWQQEKAEGLALIDSKTLAVANDNDFGVKVAMQNPVEGKKLKDYRVNAEGMLTLDDKPVATTLSVKPLKKPESDSELWIVTLPEALK
;
A
#
# COMPACT_ATOMS: atom_id res chain seq x y z
N MET A 1 -41.85 38.66 80.11
CA MET A 1 -41.32 37.46 79.44
C MET A 1 -41.80 37.57 78.01
N ASP A 2 -41.01 38.18 77.14
CA ASP A 2 -41.42 38.46 75.77
C ASP A 2 -40.44 37.80 74.80
N ALA A 3 -41.02 37.01 73.90
CA ALA A 3 -40.34 36.13 72.98
C ALA A 3 -39.66 36.91 71.85
N ASN A 4 -38.39 36.57 71.61
CA ASN A 4 -37.53 37.16 70.60
C ASN A 4 -37.89 36.59 69.21
N ASN A 5 -38.40 37.43 68.30
CA ASN A 5 -38.89 37.02 66.99
C ASN A 5 -37.82 37.29 65.91
N MET A 6 -37.08 36.25 65.52
CA MET A 6 -35.97 36.33 64.57
C MET A 6 -36.45 36.07 63.13
N LYS A 7 -36.58 37.12 62.32
CA LYS A 7 -36.92 37.02 60.88
C LYS A 7 -35.72 36.50 60.07
N ARG A 8 -35.80 35.28 59.52
CA ARG A 8 -34.87 34.75 58.52
C ARG A 8 -35.24 35.28 57.13
N LYS A 9 -34.33 36.01 56.47
CA LYS A 9 -34.42 36.36 55.04
C LYS A 9 -33.90 35.17 54.21
N ILE A 10 -34.73 34.66 53.30
CA ILE A 10 -34.35 33.65 52.31
C ILE A 10 -33.72 34.39 51.11
N ILE A 11 -32.46 34.11 50.81
CA ILE A 11 -31.78 34.55 49.59
C ILE A 11 -31.89 33.40 48.58
N PRO A 12 -32.50 33.58 47.39
CA PRO A 12 -32.51 32.55 46.37
C PRO A 12 -31.13 32.51 45.70
N VAL A 13 -30.41 31.39 45.88
CA VAL A 13 -29.20 31.08 45.12
C VAL A 13 -29.66 30.55 43.76
N PHE A 14 -29.49 31.35 42.71
CA PHE A 14 -29.62 30.90 41.32
C PHE A 14 -28.38 30.08 40.97
N ILE A 15 -28.50 28.75 41.00
CA ILE A 15 -27.50 27.84 40.43
C ILE A 15 -27.76 27.81 38.91
N GLY A 16 -27.03 28.64 38.17
CA GLY A 16 -26.96 28.53 36.71
C GLY A 16 -26.18 27.27 36.35
N CYS A 17 -26.88 26.20 35.99
CA CYS A 17 -26.27 25.08 35.28
C CYS A 17 -25.86 25.56 33.89
N ALA A 18 -24.60 25.93 33.72
CA ALA A 18 -23.99 25.98 32.39
C ALA A 18 -23.90 24.53 31.88
N LEU A 19 -24.89 24.13 31.09
CA LEU A 19 -24.78 22.95 30.24
C LEU A 19 -23.73 23.28 29.18
N SER A 20 -22.49 22.88 29.43
CA SER A 20 -21.45 22.82 28.42
C SER A 20 -21.89 21.79 27.38
N PHE A 21 -22.54 22.25 26.32
CA PHE A 21 -22.68 21.46 25.10
C PHE A 21 -21.28 21.33 24.51
N SER A 22 -20.57 20.27 24.92
CA SER A 22 -19.46 19.72 24.16
C SER A 22 -20.06 19.28 22.82
N GLY A 23 -20.05 20.17 21.82
CA GLY A 23 -20.45 19.80 20.47
C GLY A 23 -19.56 18.66 20.04
N LEU A 24 -20.10 17.44 19.92
CA LEU A 24 -19.37 16.35 19.27
C LEU A 24 -19.04 16.87 17.87
N ALA A 25 -17.75 16.94 17.55
CA ALA A 25 -17.32 17.21 16.18
C ALA A 25 -18.01 16.19 15.27
N ALA A 26 -18.65 16.69 14.21
CA ALA A 26 -19.31 15.83 13.23
C ALA A 26 -18.28 14.81 12.72
N GLN A 27 -18.66 13.54 12.71
CA GLN A 27 -17.76 12.47 12.27
C GLN A 27 -17.82 12.31 10.75
N PRO A 28 -16.74 11.85 10.09
CA PRO A 28 -16.80 11.41 8.71
C PRO A 28 -17.86 10.33 8.50
N THR A 29 -18.36 10.21 7.27
CA THR A 29 -19.30 9.14 6.86
C THR A 29 -18.76 8.43 5.63
N ALA A 30 -19.21 7.20 5.37
CA ALA A 30 -18.76 6.42 4.22
C ALA A 30 -19.92 5.71 3.51
N GLU A 31 -19.97 5.86 2.19
CA GLU A 31 -20.72 4.96 1.31
C GLU A 31 -19.80 3.81 0.89
N ARG A 32 -20.33 2.58 0.84
CA ARG A 32 -19.54 1.37 0.63
C ARG A 32 -20.05 0.62 -0.59
N TYR A 33 -19.13 0.22 -1.44
CA TYR A 33 -19.41 -0.50 -2.68
C TYR A 33 -18.55 -1.75 -2.75
N VAL A 34 -19.14 -2.90 -3.06
CA VAL A 34 -18.38 -4.04 -3.58
C VAL A 34 -18.28 -3.83 -5.08
N VAL A 35 -17.05 -3.75 -5.58
CA VAL A 35 -16.77 -3.56 -7.00
C VAL A 35 -17.10 -4.84 -7.75
N SER A 36 -17.96 -4.72 -8.74
CA SER A 36 -18.34 -5.80 -9.63
C SER A 36 -17.49 -5.79 -10.90
N PHE A 37 -17.42 -6.95 -11.56
CA PHE A 37 -16.70 -7.14 -12.81
C PHE A 37 -17.66 -7.72 -13.85
N PRO A 38 -17.65 -7.24 -15.10
CA PRO A 38 -18.44 -7.84 -16.18
C PRO A 38 -18.15 -9.33 -16.37
N GLU A 39 -19.11 -10.03 -16.98
CA GLU A 39 -18.92 -11.44 -17.35
C GLU A 39 -17.71 -11.58 -18.30
N GLY A 40 -16.86 -12.56 -18.01
CA GLY A 40 -15.63 -12.79 -18.77
C GLY A 40 -14.41 -11.94 -18.36
N SER A 41 -14.55 -11.04 -17.39
CA SER A 41 -13.43 -10.23 -16.86
C SER A 41 -12.49 -10.99 -15.92
N HIS A 42 -12.85 -12.19 -15.47
CA HIS A 42 -12.02 -13.01 -14.58
C HIS A 42 -10.68 -13.36 -15.24
N VAL A 43 -9.63 -13.48 -14.43
CA VAL A 43 -8.32 -13.90 -14.91
C VAL A 43 -8.40 -15.37 -15.33
N LYS A 44 -8.04 -15.65 -16.59
CA LYS A 44 -8.06 -17.01 -17.13
C LYS A 44 -7.09 -17.89 -16.35
N TYR A 45 -7.58 -19.04 -15.88
CA TYR A 45 -6.77 -19.99 -15.14
C TYR A 45 -7.05 -21.42 -15.61
N SER A 46 -6.00 -22.09 -16.07
CA SER A 46 -6.03 -23.47 -16.55
C SER A 46 -5.01 -24.36 -15.83
N GLY A 47 -4.60 -23.97 -14.62
CA GLY A 47 -3.65 -24.71 -13.80
C GLY A 47 -4.27 -25.88 -13.05
N ALA A 48 -3.50 -26.47 -12.14
CA ALA A 48 -3.85 -27.72 -11.45
C ALA A 48 -5.09 -27.62 -10.54
N PHE A 49 -5.50 -26.42 -10.17
CA PHE A 49 -6.63 -26.17 -9.27
C PHE A 49 -7.78 -25.40 -9.93
N ALA A 50 -7.86 -25.40 -11.27
CA ALA A 50 -8.88 -24.66 -12.00
C ALA A 50 -10.31 -25.03 -11.60
N ASP A 51 -10.55 -26.27 -11.15
CA ASP A 51 -11.86 -26.72 -10.65
C ASP A 51 -12.36 -25.92 -9.44
N ALA A 52 -11.46 -25.30 -8.66
CA ALA A 52 -11.84 -24.42 -7.55
C ALA A 52 -12.31 -23.03 -8.03
N PHE A 53 -12.12 -22.72 -9.31
CA PHE A 53 -12.35 -21.42 -9.95
C PHE A 53 -13.07 -21.61 -11.29
N PRO A 54 -14.32 -22.11 -11.30
CA PRO A 54 -15.02 -22.49 -12.54
C PRO A 54 -15.23 -21.34 -13.54
N ASN A 55 -15.16 -20.10 -13.06
CA ASN A 55 -15.29 -18.88 -13.89
C ASN A 55 -13.95 -18.18 -14.16
N GLY A 56 -12.83 -18.76 -13.74
CA GLY A 56 -11.52 -18.09 -13.66
C GLY A 56 -11.26 -17.49 -12.28
N LEU A 57 -10.05 -16.97 -12.08
CA LEU A 57 -9.65 -16.32 -10.83
C LEU A 57 -10.28 -14.92 -10.74
N PRO A 58 -10.54 -14.42 -9.51
CA PRO A 58 -10.95 -13.03 -9.32
C PRO A 58 -9.93 -12.06 -9.92
N VAL A 59 -10.36 -10.83 -10.20
CA VAL A 59 -9.45 -9.73 -10.55
C VAL A 59 -9.14 -8.97 -9.27
N GLY A 60 -7.86 -8.76 -8.97
CA GLY A 60 -7.43 -7.88 -7.89
C GLY A 60 -7.28 -6.47 -8.41
N ILE A 61 -8.05 -5.53 -7.85
CA ILE A 61 -7.92 -4.10 -8.11
C ILE A 61 -7.66 -3.40 -6.77
N GLY A 62 -7.31 -2.11 -6.83
CA GLY A 62 -7.20 -1.29 -5.62
C GLY A 62 -5.77 -1.10 -5.13
N SER A 63 -4.78 -1.63 -5.86
CA SER A 63 -3.33 -1.36 -5.76
C SER A 63 -2.99 0.06 -6.26
N GLY A 64 -3.84 1.04 -5.94
CA GLY A 64 -3.80 2.42 -6.43
C GLY A 64 -5.14 2.91 -6.97
N LEU A 65 -5.47 4.18 -6.69
CA LEU A 65 -6.73 4.79 -7.13
C LEU A 65 -6.58 6.27 -7.53
N LEU A 66 -7.07 6.62 -8.72
CA LEU A 66 -7.08 7.99 -9.22
C LEU A 66 -8.49 8.40 -9.62
N PHE A 67 -9.01 9.49 -9.05
CA PHE A 67 -10.24 10.10 -9.53
C PHE A 67 -10.01 10.78 -10.88
N THR A 68 -10.78 10.40 -11.91
CA THR A 68 -10.62 10.90 -13.28
C THR A 68 -11.78 11.80 -13.73
N GLY A 69 -12.90 11.80 -13.01
CA GLY A 69 -13.95 12.79 -13.24
C GLY A 69 -15.32 12.39 -12.72
N LYS A 70 -16.23 13.36 -12.79
CA LYS A 70 -17.64 13.22 -12.43
C LYS A 70 -18.52 13.69 -13.58
N GLN A 71 -19.54 12.89 -13.94
CA GLN A 71 -20.56 13.26 -14.91
C GLN A 71 -21.96 13.01 -14.31
N GLY A 72 -22.65 14.10 -13.95
CA GLY A 72 -23.84 13.98 -13.10
C GLY A 72 -23.47 13.35 -11.76
N ASP A 73 -24.15 12.27 -11.37
CA ASP A 73 -23.83 11.51 -10.16
C ASP A 73 -22.84 10.37 -10.39
N ALA A 74 -22.41 10.14 -11.64
CA ALA A 74 -21.44 9.11 -11.94
C ALA A 74 -20.02 9.58 -11.59
N LEU A 75 -19.30 8.79 -10.81
CA LEU A 75 -17.86 8.99 -10.53
C LEU A 75 -17.06 7.99 -11.35
N THR A 76 -15.92 8.44 -11.88
CA THR A 76 -14.99 7.58 -12.63
C THR A 76 -13.61 7.65 -11.99
N PHE A 77 -12.97 6.48 -11.90
CA PHE A 77 -11.63 6.33 -11.37
C PHE A 77 -10.79 5.49 -12.33
N ALA A 78 -9.49 5.75 -12.37
CA ALA A 78 -8.50 4.80 -12.86
C ALA A 78 -7.91 4.02 -11.67
N THR A 79 -7.60 2.76 -11.88
CA THR A 79 -6.95 1.89 -10.89
C THR A 79 -5.95 0.99 -11.61
N VAL A 80 -5.07 0.37 -10.84
CA VAL A 80 -4.13 -0.63 -11.32
C VAL A 80 -4.25 -1.88 -10.43
N THR A 81 -3.83 -3.02 -10.97
CA THR A 81 -3.70 -4.27 -10.23
C THR A 81 -2.25 -4.47 -9.79
N ASP A 82 -2.02 -5.28 -8.76
CA ASP A 82 -0.67 -5.71 -8.36
C ASP A 82 -0.05 -6.70 -9.38
N ARG A 83 1.04 -7.39 -8.97
CA ARG A 83 1.72 -8.48 -9.70
C ARG A 83 0.86 -9.66 -10.15
N GLY A 84 -0.42 -9.73 -9.79
CA GLY A 84 -1.33 -10.78 -10.19
C GLY A 84 -1.52 -11.89 -9.14
N PRO A 85 -2.38 -12.89 -9.46
CA PRO A 85 -2.74 -13.97 -8.56
C PRO A 85 -1.53 -14.70 -7.97
N ASN A 86 -1.27 -14.43 -6.69
CA ASN A 86 -0.19 -15.04 -5.94
C ASN A 86 -0.65 -15.49 -4.55
N ALA A 87 0.03 -16.46 -3.95
CA ALA A 87 -0.33 -16.97 -2.64
C ALA A 87 0.89 -17.39 -1.82
N ASP A 88 0.73 -17.44 -0.49
CA ASP A 88 1.80 -17.84 0.42
C ASP A 88 2.32 -19.25 0.14
N ALA A 89 3.64 -19.40 0.14
CA ALA A 89 4.29 -20.69 0.03
C ALA A 89 5.22 -20.94 1.24
N PRO A 90 5.44 -22.20 1.65
CA PRO A 90 6.52 -22.53 2.55
C PRO A 90 7.87 -22.15 1.93
N LYS A 91 8.81 -21.72 2.77
CA LYS A 91 10.16 -21.32 2.35
C LYS A 91 10.90 -22.44 1.62
N MET A 92 11.80 -22.07 0.72
CA MET A 92 12.81 -22.98 0.18
C MET A 92 14.15 -22.69 0.85
N GLY A 93 14.60 -23.61 1.71
CA GLY A 93 15.74 -23.36 2.58
C GLY A 93 15.50 -22.16 3.50
N LYS A 94 16.27 -21.09 3.31
CA LYS A 94 16.15 -19.82 4.05
C LYS A 94 15.37 -18.74 3.31
N ASN A 95 15.10 -18.92 2.03
CA ASN A 95 14.49 -17.91 1.19
C ASN A 95 12.97 -17.92 1.36
N GLU A 96 12.37 -16.74 1.44
CA GLU A 96 10.92 -16.60 1.31
C GLU A 96 10.45 -17.15 -0.05
N ALA A 97 9.18 -17.49 -0.15
CA ALA A 97 8.62 -18.03 -1.38
C ALA A 97 7.14 -17.65 -1.54
N LYS A 98 6.73 -17.57 -2.80
CA LYS A 98 5.34 -17.34 -3.22
C LYS A 98 4.97 -18.28 -4.35
N ILE A 99 3.72 -18.69 -4.39
CA ILE A 99 3.12 -19.37 -5.54
C ILE A 99 2.53 -18.30 -6.45
N PHE A 100 2.97 -18.25 -7.69
CA PHE A 100 2.39 -17.45 -8.77
C PHE A 100 1.42 -18.35 -9.55
N VAL A 101 0.12 -18.14 -9.34
CA VAL A 101 -0.94 -19.01 -9.88
C VAL A 101 -1.05 -18.82 -11.39
N THR A 102 -0.87 -17.59 -11.86
CA THR A 102 -0.82 -17.20 -13.27
C THR A 102 0.47 -16.39 -13.51
N PRO A 103 1.62 -17.05 -13.68
CA PRO A 103 2.93 -16.39 -13.74
C PRO A 103 3.14 -15.53 -15.00
N ASP A 104 2.27 -15.67 -16.00
CA ASP A 104 2.22 -14.86 -17.22
C ASP A 104 1.23 -13.69 -17.12
N PHE A 105 0.58 -13.49 -15.96
CA PHE A 105 -0.31 -12.35 -15.76
C PHE A 105 0.45 -11.03 -15.86
N ALA A 106 -0.04 -10.15 -16.73
CA ALA A 106 0.40 -8.76 -16.83
C ALA A 106 -0.49 -7.87 -15.97
N PRO A 107 0.07 -7.01 -15.10
CA PRO A 107 -0.73 -6.03 -14.36
C PRO A 107 -1.59 -5.19 -15.29
N LEU A 108 -2.80 -4.84 -14.84
CA LEU A 108 -3.81 -4.18 -15.66
C LEU A 108 -4.07 -2.76 -15.19
N LEU A 109 -4.13 -1.81 -16.13
CA LEU A 109 -4.86 -0.56 -15.92
C LEU A 109 -6.35 -0.83 -16.12
N MET A 110 -7.19 -0.35 -15.20
CA MET A 110 -8.64 -0.50 -15.27
C MET A 110 -9.35 0.81 -14.96
N THR A 111 -10.65 0.84 -15.25
CA THR A 111 -11.52 1.97 -14.94
C THR A 111 -12.64 1.51 -14.02
N ILE A 112 -12.81 2.17 -12.87
CA ILE A 112 -13.95 1.94 -11.98
C ILE A 112 -14.98 3.03 -12.20
N ARG A 113 -16.23 2.64 -12.46
CA ARG A 113 -17.38 3.55 -12.55
C ARG A 113 -18.32 3.32 -11.39
N VAL A 114 -18.60 4.37 -10.63
CA VAL A 114 -19.64 4.38 -9.59
C VAL A 114 -20.85 5.13 -10.09
N GLN A 115 -21.99 4.45 -10.21
CA GLN A 115 -23.24 5.06 -10.63
C GLN A 115 -24.45 4.24 -10.14
N ASN A 116 -25.54 4.90 -9.78
CA ASN A 116 -26.80 4.26 -9.38
C ASN A 116 -26.63 3.25 -8.23
N GLY A 117 -25.78 3.58 -7.25
CA GLY A 117 -25.51 2.71 -6.10
C GLY A 117 -24.64 1.48 -6.40
N LYS A 118 -23.95 1.44 -7.54
CA LYS A 118 -23.08 0.32 -7.94
C LYS A 118 -21.69 0.81 -8.34
N ALA A 119 -20.67 0.02 -8.04
CA ALA A 119 -19.33 0.17 -8.58
C ALA A 119 -19.03 -1.01 -9.52
N GLU A 120 -18.50 -0.72 -10.71
CA GLU A 120 -18.10 -1.71 -11.71
C GLU A 120 -16.73 -1.37 -12.29
N ALA A 121 -15.83 -2.35 -12.36
CA ALA A 121 -14.51 -2.22 -12.96
C ALA A 121 -14.51 -2.77 -14.39
N VAL A 122 -14.06 -1.96 -15.33
CA VAL A 122 -14.10 -2.21 -16.79
C VAL A 122 -12.80 -1.77 -17.47
N ASP A 123 -12.73 -1.94 -18.79
CA ASP A 123 -11.65 -1.45 -19.64
C ASP A 123 -10.24 -1.91 -19.22
N ALA A 124 -10.08 -3.21 -18.99
CA ALA A 124 -8.79 -3.82 -18.69
C ALA A 124 -7.78 -3.60 -19.82
N ARG A 125 -6.62 -3.03 -19.49
CA ARG A 125 -5.53 -2.75 -20.40
C ARG A 125 -4.22 -3.28 -19.80
N PRO A 126 -3.64 -4.36 -20.33
CA PRO A 126 -2.41 -4.92 -19.78
C PRO A 126 -1.22 -3.97 -19.99
N LEU A 127 -0.37 -3.90 -18.98
CA LEU A 127 0.92 -3.23 -19.09
C LEU A 127 1.82 -3.99 -20.08
N HIS A 128 2.49 -3.23 -20.93
CA HIS A 128 3.33 -3.79 -21.98
C HIS A 128 4.45 -2.85 -22.38
N ASP A 129 5.49 -3.40 -23.00
CA ASP A 129 6.57 -2.65 -23.64
C ASP A 129 6.68 -3.06 -25.11
N ASP A 130 7.75 -2.64 -25.80
CA ASP A 130 7.97 -2.99 -27.22
C ASP A 130 8.19 -4.49 -27.46
N LYS A 131 8.37 -5.30 -26.40
CA LYS A 131 8.51 -6.77 -26.47
C LYS A 131 7.18 -7.49 -26.17
N GLY A 132 6.10 -6.76 -25.92
CA GLY A 132 4.77 -7.29 -25.59
C GLY A 132 4.41 -7.08 -24.12
N GLU A 133 3.43 -7.85 -23.64
CA GLU A 133 3.00 -7.83 -22.25
C GLU A 133 4.16 -8.11 -21.29
N ILE A 134 4.16 -7.42 -20.15
CA ILE A 134 5.06 -7.72 -19.03
C ILE A 134 4.43 -8.79 -18.12
N ASN A 135 4.99 -9.04 -16.94
CA ASN A 135 4.41 -9.95 -15.95
C ASN A 135 4.62 -9.44 -14.53
N GLY A 136 4.13 -10.16 -13.53
CA GLY A 136 4.36 -9.87 -12.12
C GLY A 136 5.40 -10.74 -11.40
N LEU A 137 6.20 -11.55 -12.11
CA LEU A 137 7.24 -12.35 -11.47
C LEU A 137 8.28 -11.44 -10.79
N PRO A 138 8.93 -11.88 -9.70
CA PRO A 138 9.96 -11.09 -9.06
C PRO A 138 11.17 -10.93 -9.99
N LEU A 139 11.91 -9.83 -9.80
CA LEU A 139 13.16 -9.61 -10.51
C LEU A 139 14.19 -10.70 -10.20
N GLN A 140 15.18 -10.85 -11.08
CA GLN A 140 16.24 -11.84 -10.87
C GLN A 140 17.14 -11.47 -9.68
N SER A 141 17.57 -12.49 -8.94
CA SER A 141 18.51 -12.35 -7.82
C SER A 141 19.75 -11.53 -8.20
N GLY A 142 20.15 -10.62 -7.32
CA GLY A 142 21.31 -9.75 -7.50
C GLY A 142 21.06 -8.49 -8.34
N VAL A 143 19.80 -8.22 -8.69
CA VAL A 143 19.35 -6.94 -9.26
C VAL A 143 18.70 -6.11 -8.16
N ILE A 144 18.97 -4.80 -8.11
CA ILE A 144 18.24 -3.86 -7.26
C ILE A 144 16.76 -4.00 -7.57
N GLY A 145 16.00 -4.18 -6.49
CA GLY A 145 14.58 -4.48 -6.53
C GLY A 145 14.21 -5.95 -6.40
N SER A 146 15.16 -6.88 -6.57
CA SER A 146 14.91 -8.29 -6.29
C SER A 146 14.45 -8.50 -4.85
N THR A 147 13.31 -9.18 -4.68
CA THR A 147 12.82 -9.65 -3.38
C THR A 147 13.65 -10.85 -2.88
N ASN A 148 14.39 -11.49 -3.79
CA ASN A 148 15.11 -12.75 -3.60
C ASN A 148 14.22 -13.91 -3.10
N GLU A 149 12.91 -13.77 -3.24
CA GLU A 149 11.98 -14.86 -2.98
C GLU A 149 12.04 -15.90 -4.10
N VAL A 150 11.69 -17.14 -3.75
CA VAL A 150 11.52 -18.20 -4.74
C VAL A 150 10.10 -18.13 -5.28
N ALA A 151 9.99 -17.86 -6.59
CA ALA A 151 8.73 -17.96 -7.31
C ALA A 151 8.43 -19.42 -7.65
N PHE A 152 7.27 -19.92 -7.24
CA PHE A 152 6.77 -21.24 -7.57
C PHE A 152 5.56 -21.16 -8.50
N SER A 153 5.37 -22.17 -9.37
CA SER A 153 4.07 -22.41 -10.00
C SER A 153 3.05 -22.91 -8.98
N ASP A 154 1.79 -23.02 -9.38
CA ASP A 154 0.73 -23.62 -8.56
C ASP A 154 1.06 -25.06 -8.10
N THR A 155 1.81 -25.82 -8.88
CA THR A 155 2.33 -27.15 -8.51
C THR A 155 3.74 -27.14 -7.90
N LEU A 156 4.19 -26.04 -7.30
CA LEU A 156 5.50 -25.91 -6.63
C LEU A 156 6.73 -26.14 -7.52
N LYS A 157 6.63 -25.93 -8.84
CA LYS A 157 7.81 -25.92 -9.71
C LYS A 157 8.49 -24.56 -9.61
N ILE A 158 9.81 -24.54 -9.48
CA ILE A 158 10.58 -23.29 -9.44
C ILE A 158 10.43 -22.56 -10.77
N LEU A 159 10.00 -21.30 -10.70
CA LEU A 159 9.92 -20.37 -11.81
C LEU A 159 11.19 -19.52 -11.84
N LYS A 160 11.52 -19.04 -13.05
CA LYS A 160 12.63 -18.10 -13.23
C LYS A 160 12.09 -16.68 -13.08
N GLY A 161 12.71 -15.87 -12.23
CA GLY A 161 12.41 -14.44 -12.14
C GLY A 161 12.67 -13.69 -13.46
N ASP A 162 11.96 -12.59 -13.66
CA ASP A 162 12.00 -11.78 -14.88
C ASP A 162 12.29 -10.32 -14.55
N ASN A 163 13.24 -9.72 -15.27
CA ASN A 163 13.59 -8.31 -15.10
C ASN A 163 12.61 -7.35 -15.79
N ARG A 164 11.57 -7.89 -16.45
CA ARG A 164 10.37 -7.16 -16.89
C ARG A 164 9.22 -7.29 -15.90
N GLY A 165 9.41 -8.01 -14.79
CA GLY A 165 8.41 -8.21 -13.76
C GLY A 165 8.15 -6.95 -12.94
N LEU A 166 6.89 -6.60 -12.70
CA LEU A 166 6.47 -5.47 -11.88
C LEU A 166 5.35 -5.86 -10.92
N ASP A 167 5.43 -5.33 -9.71
CA ASP A 167 4.39 -5.38 -8.68
C ASP A 167 3.81 -3.98 -8.55
N THR A 168 2.89 -3.64 -9.46
CA THR A 168 2.50 -2.24 -9.65
C THR A 168 1.55 -1.76 -8.58
N GLU A 169 1.90 -0.62 -8.00
CA GLU A 169 1.18 0.04 -6.93
C GLU A 169 1.01 1.51 -7.26
N GLY A 170 -0.04 2.14 -6.73
CA GLY A 170 -0.33 3.55 -6.88
C GLY A 170 -0.57 4.02 -8.33
N ILE A 171 -1.35 5.08 -8.50
CA ILE A 171 -1.61 5.65 -9.83
C ILE A 171 -1.88 7.14 -9.75
N THR A 172 -1.21 7.90 -10.61
CA THR A 172 -1.39 9.36 -10.68
C THR A 172 -1.24 9.86 -12.12
N PRO A 173 -1.87 10.96 -12.54
CA PRO A 173 -1.78 11.39 -13.93
C PRO A 173 -0.36 11.86 -14.25
N ASP A 174 0.08 11.66 -15.48
CA ASP A 174 1.37 12.21 -15.96
C ASP A 174 1.28 13.70 -16.39
N GLY A 175 0.06 14.23 -16.51
CA GLY A 175 -0.23 15.58 -17.02
C GLY A 175 -0.22 15.70 -18.55
N LYS A 176 -0.05 14.59 -19.27
CA LYS A 176 0.02 14.48 -20.74
C LYS A 176 -0.98 13.47 -21.31
N GLY A 177 -1.78 12.83 -20.47
CA GLY A 177 -2.86 11.90 -20.86
C GLY A 177 -2.57 10.44 -20.54
N GLY A 178 -1.38 10.13 -20.02
CA GLY A 178 -1.02 8.85 -19.43
C GLY A 178 -0.96 8.91 -17.91
N TYR A 179 -0.17 8.00 -17.33
CA TYR A 179 -0.06 7.83 -15.89
C TYR A 179 1.39 7.67 -15.45
N TRP A 180 1.64 8.01 -14.19
CA TRP A 180 2.73 7.44 -13.41
C TRP A 180 2.14 6.38 -12.49
N LEU A 181 2.84 5.25 -12.40
CA LEU A 181 2.64 4.17 -11.43
C LEU A 181 3.90 4.06 -10.57
N CYS A 182 3.82 3.34 -9.47
CA CYS A 182 4.99 2.88 -8.73
C CYS A 182 5.01 1.36 -8.60
N ASP A 183 6.03 0.83 -7.93
CA ASP A 183 6.33 -0.58 -7.92
C ASP A 183 6.85 -1.04 -6.55
N GLU A 184 6.25 -2.10 -6.03
CA GLU A 184 6.60 -2.71 -4.74
C GLU A 184 7.91 -3.50 -4.86
N TYR A 185 8.40 -3.87 -6.05
CA TYR A 185 9.69 -4.54 -6.21
C TYR A 185 10.89 -3.59 -6.18
N GLY A 186 10.88 -2.41 -6.78
CA GLY A 186 12.13 -1.68 -7.01
C GLY A 186 12.80 -1.11 -5.75
N PRO A 187 12.43 0.12 -5.33
CA PRO A 187 11.19 0.79 -5.73
C PRO A 187 11.34 1.59 -7.03
N PHE A 188 10.37 1.50 -7.93
CA PHE A 188 10.41 2.16 -9.25
C PHE A 188 9.26 3.14 -9.46
N LEU A 189 9.50 4.18 -10.26
CA LEU A 189 8.47 4.99 -10.90
C LEU A 189 8.33 4.57 -12.35
N ILE A 190 7.10 4.33 -12.81
CA ILE A 190 6.81 3.81 -14.15
C ILE A 190 5.90 4.81 -14.86
N ASN A 191 6.38 5.42 -15.94
CA ASN A 191 5.52 6.23 -16.81
C ASN A 191 4.90 5.34 -17.87
N VAL A 192 3.58 5.39 -17.98
CA VAL A 192 2.81 4.64 -18.98
C VAL A 192 1.91 5.57 -19.77
N ASP A 193 1.63 5.22 -21.03
CA ASP A 193 0.57 5.88 -21.78
C ASP A 193 -0.82 5.41 -21.31
N SER A 194 -1.89 6.01 -21.86
CA SER A 194 -3.27 5.67 -21.50
C SER A 194 -3.69 4.23 -21.85
N LYS A 195 -2.87 3.51 -22.61
CA LYS A 195 -3.10 2.13 -23.06
C LYS A 195 -2.24 1.11 -22.31
N GLY A 196 -1.44 1.55 -21.35
CA GLY A 196 -0.55 0.69 -20.56
C GLY A 196 0.83 0.46 -21.20
N LYS A 197 1.19 1.19 -22.26
CA LYS A 197 2.54 1.09 -22.81
C LYS A 197 3.52 1.78 -21.86
N ILE A 198 4.53 1.04 -21.38
CA ILE A 198 5.62 1.59 -20.57
C ILE A 198 6.49 2.49 -21.45
N LEU A 199 6.60 3.75 -21.03
CA LEU A 199 7.38 4.81 -21.69
C LEU A 199 8.74 5.00 -21.03
N ALA A 200 8.79 4.91 -19.70
CA ALA A 200 10.02 5.05 -18.92
C ALA A 200 9.89 4.36 -17.56
N ILE A 201 11.02 3.90 -17.03
CA ILE A 201 11.14 3.43 -15.65
C ILE A 201 12.30 4.17 -14.99
N HIS A 202 12.06 4.72 -13.81
CA HIS A 202 13.08 5.31 -12.94
C HIS A 202 13.22 4.48 -11.67
N GLY A 203 14.45 4.27 -11.24
CA GLY A 203 14.76 3.42 -10.08
C GLY A 203 16.01 3.89 -9.35
N PRO A 204 16.41 3.21 -8.27
CA PRO A 204 17.62 3.57 -7.54
C PRO A 204 18.82 3.54 -8.49
N GLN A 205 19.54 4.65 -8.56
CA GLN A 205 20.76 4.77 -9.36
C GLN A 205 21.80 3.78 -8.81
N ALA A 206 22.13 2.75 -9.58
CA ALA A 206 23.12 1.75 -9.17
C ALA A 206 24.48 2.39 -8.85
N ALA A 207 25.08 1.97 -7.73
CA ALA A 207 26.48 2.23 -7.41
C ALA A 207 27.40 1.22 -8.11
N GLU A 208 28.72 1.40 -7.97
CA GLU A 208 29.71 0.47 -8.53
C GLU A 208 29.48 -0.96 -8.00
N GLY A 209 29.44 -1.92 -8.92
CA GLY A 209 29.19 -3.34 -8.60
C GLY A 209 27.72 -3.74 -8.47
N GLU A 210 26.80 -2.78 -8.48
CA GLU A 210 25.36 -3.05 -8.42
C GLU A 210 24.75 -3.22 -9.83
N LYS A 211 23.68 -4.01 -9.90
CA LYS A 211 22.89 -4.17 -11.13
C LYS A 211 21.51 -3.60 -10.88
N SER A 212 20.98 -2.83 -11.81
CA SER A 212 19.62 -2.30 -11.75
C SER A 212 18.98 -2.34 -13.14
N ILE A 213 17.65 -2.41 -13.21
CA ILE A 213 16.89 -2.27 -14.46
C ILE A 213 16.63 -0.80 -14.84
N ALA A 214 16.76 0.11 -13.86
CA ALA A 214 16.45 1.53 -14.01
C ALA A 214 17.36 2.39 -13.10
N GLY A 215 17.39 3.70 -13.36
CA GLY A 215 18.20 4.66 -12.60
C GLY A 215 17.51 6.02 -12.48
N GLY A 216 18.23 6.99 -11.90
CA GLY A 216 17.76 8.36 -11.75
C GLY A 216 17.09 8.70 -10.42
N LEU A 217 16.83 7.71 -9.55
CA LEU A 217 16.41 7.95 -8.16
C LEU A 217 17.59 7.77 -7.19
N PRO A 218 17.53 8.30 -5.95
CA PRO A 218 18.60 8.14 -4.98
C PRO A 218 18.92 6.67 -4.71
N ASN A 219 20.20 6.30 -4.59
CA ASN A 219 20.59 4.89 -4.41
C ASN A 219 20.08 4.29 -3.08
N ILE A 220 19.98 5.11 -2.03
CA ILE A 220 19.67 4.66 -0.66
C ILE A 220 18.35 3.89 -0.56
N ILE A 221 17.34 4.20 -1.38
CA ILE A 221 16.05 3.51 -1.39
C ILE A 221 16.14 2.05 -1.86
N LYS A 222 17.29 1.58 -2.37
CA LYS A 222 17.57 0.15 -2.55
C LYS A 222 17.43 -0.65 -1.26
N TRP A 223 17.62 0.01 -0.11
CA TRP A 223 17.49 -0.58 1.22
C TRP A 223 16.03 -0.72 1.67
N ARG A 224 15.06 -0.58 0.76
CA ARG A 224 13.69 -1.00 1.03
C ARG A 224 13.67 -2.44 1.57
N GLN A 225 12.66 -2.76 2.36
CA GLN A 225 12.45 -4.17 2.74
C GLN A 225 11.88 -4.92 1.52
N PRO A 226 12.27 -6.19 1.26
CA PRO A 226 11.66 -6.99 0.19
C PRO A 226 10.13 -6.98 0.27
N ASN A 227 9.45 -6.82 -0.88
CA ASN A 227 7.99 -6.60 -0.98
C ASN A 227 7.53 -5.43 -0.10
N ARG A 228 8.28 -4.32 -0.09
CA ARG A 228 7.95 -3.04 0.56
C ARG A 228 8.59 -1.86 -0.18
N GLY A 229 8.43 -1.85 -1.50
CA GLY A 229 8.97 -0.84 -2.41
C GLY A 229 8.23 0.50 -2.29
N PHE A 230 7.84 1.09 -3.42
CA PHE A 230 6.91 2.21 -3.39
C PHE A 230 5.49 1.67 -3.40
N GLU A 231 4.64 2.22 -2.54
CA GLU A 231 3.22 1.82 -2.45
C GLU A 231 2.27 2.87 -3.03
N GLY A 232 2.53 4.13 -2.68
CA GLY A 232 1.68 5.24 -3.09
C GLY A 232 2.50 6.25 -3.85
N LEU A 233 1.89 6.86 -4.87
CA LEU A 233 2.45 8.04 -5.50
C LEU A 233 1.39 9.07 -5.87
N THR A 234 1.81 10.32 -5.96
CA THR A 234 0.96 11.40 -6.42
C THR A 234 1.71 12.46 -7.19
N ARG A 235 1.08 13.00 -8.23
CA ARG A 235 1.55 14.19 -8.94
C ARG A 235 1.07 15.44 -8.20
N MET A 236 2.01 16.20 -7.68
CA MET A 236 1.79 17.51 -7.08
C MET A 236 1.32 18.51 -8.15
N PRO A 237 0.60 19.59 -7.79
CA PRO A 237 0.18 20.61 -8.74
C PRO A 237 1.34 21.24 -9.51
N ASP A 238 2.48 21.48 -8.85
CA ASP A 238 3.73 21.94 -9.47
C ASP A 238 4.38 20.95 -10.47
N GLY A 239 3.87 19.73 -10.55
CA GLY A 239 4.31 18.69 -11.50
C GLY A 239 5.33 17.70 -10.97
N ARG A 240 5.83 17.87 -9.73
CA ARG A 240 6.64 16.84 -9.07
C ARG A 240 5.81 15.60 -8.80
N ILE A 241 6.45 14.44 -8.87
CA ILE A 241 5.92 13.17 -8.37
C ILE A 241 6.47 12.96 -6.96
N ILE A 242 5.60 12.73 -5.99
CA ILE A 242 5.98 12.20 -4.68
C ILE A 242 5.62 10.72 -4.68
N ALA A 243 6.51 9.86 -4.20
CA ALA A 243 6.24 8.45 -3.96
C ALA A 243 6.68 8.04 -2.55
N ALA A 244 5.92 7.18 -1.91
CA ALA A 244 6.16 6.74 -0.54
C ALA A 244 6.79 5.35 -0.53
N VAL A 245 7.97 5.22 0.10
CA VAL A 245 8.49 3.88 0.42
C VAL A 245 7.56 3.27 1.47
N GLN A 246 7.02 2.09 1.17
CA GLN A 246 5.92 1.48 1.94
C GLN A 246 6.27 1.34 3.43
N SER A 247 7.52 1.05 3.78
CA SER A 247 7.93 0.95 5.18
C SER A 247 9.36 1.46 5.39
N THR A 248 9.79 1.48 6.66
CA THR A 248 11.14 1.91 7.06
C THR A 248 12.22 1.18 6.23
N LEU A 249 13.30 1.91 5.89
CA LEU A 249 14.44 1.28 5.23
C LEU A 249 15.15 0.31 6.19
N ASP A 250 15.67 -0.78 5.65
CA ASP A 250 16.45 -1.80 6.35
C ASP A 250 17.93 -1.72 5.98
N ILE A 251 18.55 -0.58 6.29
CA ILE A 251 19.95 -0.31 5.97
C ILE A 251 20.83 -1.34 6.68
N ASP A 252 21.61 -2.08 5.88
CA ASP A 252 22.47 -3.18 6.32
C ASP A 252 21.77 -4.24 7.18
N GLY A 253 20.44 -4.38 7.05
CA GLY A 253 19.64 -5.32 7.86
C GLY A 253 19.44 -4.91 9.32
N LYS A 254 19.62 -3.63 9.67
CA LYS A 254 19.72 -3.16 11.06
C LYS A 254 18.70 -2.09 11.46
N SER A 255 18.23 -1.25 10.53
CA SER A 255 17.45 -0.07 10.90
C SER A 255 15.93 -0.28 10.94
N LYS A 256 15.38 -1.26 10.22
CA LYS A 256 13.92 -1.32 9.96
C LYS A 256 13.03 -1.32 11.20
N LYS A 257 13.52 -1.87 12.31
CA LYS A 257 12.71 -1.98 13.55
C LYS A 257 12.66 -0.69 14.35
N GLN A 258 13.69 0.16 14.21
CA GLN A 258 13.93 1.32 15.07
C GLN A 258 13.80 2.66 14.35
N ALA A 259 13.94 2.70 13.02
CA ALA A 259 13.84 3.93 12.25
C ALA A 259 12.50 4.63 12.52
N LEU A 260 12.54 5.92 12.85
CA LEU A 260 11.37 6.69 13.28
C LEU A 260 10.52 7.21 12.11
N PHE A 261 10.96 6.99 10.88
CA PHE A 261 10.32 7.48 9.67
C PHE A 261 10.50 6.51 8.50
N THR A 262 9.61 6.60 7.52
CA THR A 262 9.88 6.13 6.14
C THR A 262 10.10 7.33 5.22
N ARG A 263 10.57 7.10 4.00
CA ARG A 263 10.91 8.18 3.06
C ARG A 263 9.80 8.44 2.04
N LEU A 264 9.47 9.71 1.86
CA LEU A 264 8.76 10.25 0.72
C LEU A 264 9.79 10.76 -0.29
N VAL A 265 9.83 10.16 -1.47
CA VAL A 265 10.76 10.50 -2.55
C VAL A 265 10.08 11.47 -3.51
N SER A 266 10.63 12.67 -3.65
CA SER A 266 10.25 13.63 -4.67
C SER A 266 11.08 13.41 -5.92
N PHE A 267 10.43 13.42 -7.08
CA PHE A 267 11.05 13.37 -8.40
C PHE A 267 10.40 14.43 -9.30
N ASP A 268 11.20 15.25 -9.97
CA ASP A 268 10.72 16.18 -11.00
C ASP A 268 10.93 15.55 -12.39
N PRO A 269 9.86 15.12 -13.08
CA PRO A 269 9.99 14.51 -14.40
C PRO A 269 10.57 15.43 -15.48
N ALA A 270 10.50 16.75 -15.29
CA ALA A 270 11.02 17.71 -16.27
C ALA A 270 12.54 17.87 -16.17
N THR A 271 13.12 17.71 -14.98
CA THR A 271 14.54 17.98 -14.72
C THR A 271 15.34 16.77 -14.23
N GLY A 272 14.66 15.71 -13.81
CA GLY A 272 15.26 14.56 -13.14
C GLY A 272 15.72 14.84 -11.71
N LYS A 273 15.42 16.02 -11.15
CA LYS A 273 15.81 16.36 -9.78
C LYS A 273 15.04 15.53 -8.77
N THR A 274 15.73 15.16 -7.70
CA THR A 274 15.17 14.38 -6.60
C THR A 274 15.37 15.07 -5.27
N ALA A 275 14.47 14.81 -4.33
CA ALA A 275 14.61 15.13 -2.91
C ALA A 275 13.96 14.01 -2.08
N MET A 276 14.28 13.93 -0.80
CA MET A 276 13.66 12.94 0.10
C MET A 276 13.22 13.60 1.40
N TYR A 277 12.00 13.31 1.84
CA TYR A 277 11.46 13.80 3.11
C TYR A 277 11.14 12.63 4.04
N GLY A 278 11.38 12.78 5.34
CA GLY A 278 11.01 11.76 6.31
C GLY A 278 9.55 11.90 6.74
N TYR A 279 8.72 10.89 6.47
CA TYR A 279 7.37 10.76 7.04
C TYR A 279 7.47 10.08 8.42
N PRO A 280 7.07 10.75 9.52
CA PRO A 280 7.19 10.18 10.86
C PRO A 280 6.17 9.04 11.07
N ILE A 281 6.65 7.90 11.55
CA ILE A 281 5.82 6.73 11.90
C ILE A 281 5.23 6.92 13.30
N ASP A 282 4.01 6.42 13.54
CA ASP A 282 3.41 6.33 14.89
C ASP A 282 4.14 5.29 15.76
N SER A 283 5.40 5.51 16.09
CA SER A 283 6.28 4.51 16.74
C SER A 283 5.69 3.93 18.03
N ALA A 284 4.91 4.72 18.78
CA ALA A 284 4.26 4.27 20.01
C ALA A 284 3.10 3.27 19.80
N ALA A 285 2.56 3.19 18.58
CA ALA A 285 1.45 2.32 18.22
C ALA A 285 1.91 0.90 17.86
N TYR A 286 3.09 0.73 17.27
CA TYR A 286 3.57 -0.54 16.74
C TYR A 286 4.54 -1.26 17.70
N ASP A 287 4.67 -2.58 17.57
CA ASP A 287 5.71 -3.35 18.26
C ASP A 287 7.09 -3.08 17.63
N LYS A 288 7.13 -2.98 16.29
CA LYS A 288 8.29 -2.52 15.53
C LYS A 288 7.85 -1.46 14.55
N ASN A 289 8.68 -0.45 14.31
CA ASN A 289 8.35 0.60 13.34
C ASN A 289 8.21 0.06 11.89
N SER A 290 8.75 -1.13 11.60
CA SER A 290 8.55 -1.83 10.31
C SER A 290 7.17 -2.46 10.15
N ASP A 291 6.37 -2.54 11.22
CA ASP A 291 5.00 -3.04 11.13
C ASP A 291 4.08 -1.97 10.52
N ALA A 292 4.47 -0.70 10.60
CA ALA A 292 3.82 0.40 9.89
C ALA A 292 4.09 0.31 8.37
N LYS A 293 3.02 0.45 7.60
CA LYS A 293 3.01 0.46 6.14
C LYS A 293 2.27 1.68 5.63
N ILE A 294 2.75 2.25 4.54
CA ILE A 294 2.01 3.23 3.75
C ILE A 294 1.07 2.45 2.82
N GLY A 295 -0.17 2.90 2.66
CA GLY A 295 -1.14 2.29 1.75
C GLY A 295 -1.25 3.01 0.40
N ASP A 296 -1.50 4.32 0.40
CA ASP A 296 -1.47 5.16 -0.81
C ASP A 296 -1.36 6.64 -0.39
N ILE A 297 -1.08 7.53 -1.36
CA ILE A 297 -0.98 8.98 -1.15
C ILE A 297 -1.70 9.79 -2.23
N VAL A 298 -2.22 10.97 -1.87
CA VAL A 298 -2.78 11.91 -2.86
C VAL A 298 -2.45 13.36 -2.51
N ALA A 299 -2.08 14.17 -3.51
CA ALA A 299 -1.74 15.57 -3.32
C ALA A 299 -2.96 16.43 -2.98
N LEU A 300 -2.77 17.38 -2.05
CA LEU A 300 -3.71 18.46 -1.78
C LEU A 300 -3.23 19.78 -2.40
N ASN A 301 -1.93 20.06 -2.27
CA ASN A 301 -1.24 21.21 -2.86
C ASN A 301 0.27 20.93 -2.90
N ASP A 302 1.10 21.91 -3.29
CA ASP A 302 2.55 21.74 -3.48
C ASP A 302 3.34 21.35 -2.22
N GLN A 303 2.73 21.43 -1.03
CA GLN A 303 3.36 21.15 0.25
C GLN A 303 2.59 20.15 1.13
N HIS A 304 1.40 19.73 0.70
CA HIS A 304 0.53 18.88 1.51
C HIS A 304 0.01 17.70 0.70
N ILE A 305 0.04 16.53 1.33
CA ILE A 305 -0.54 15.30 0.80
C ILE A 305 -1.48 14.68 1.85
N LEU A 306 -2.39 13.82 1.41
CA LEU A 306 -2.96 12.79 2.26
C LEU A 306 -2.15 11.50 2.09
N LEU A 307 -2.08 10.72 3.16
CA LEU A 307 -1.35 9.46 3.20
C LEU A 307 -2.09 8.46 4.09
N ILE A 308 -2.21 7.21 3.66
CA ILE A 308 -2.68 6.11 4.50
C ILE A 308 -1.50 5.50 5.25
N GLU A 309 -1.56 5.47 6.58
CA GLU A 309 -0.69 4.63 7.43
C GLU A 309 -1.51 3.48 8.00
N GLN A 310 -1.01 2.26 7.85
CA GLN A 310 -1.70 1.03 8.23
C GLN A 310 -0.77 -0.02 8.81
N GLY A 311 -1.34 -1.03 9.45
CA GLY A 311 -0.63 -2.17 10.01
C GLY A 311 -1.19 -2.64 11.35
N SER A 312 -0.79 -3.84 11.78
CA SER A 312 -1.13 -4.36 13.10
C SER A 312 -0.38 -3.57 14.17
N ASP A 313 -1.13 -3.05 15.13
CA ASP A 313 -0.59 -2.39 16.31
C ASP A 313 0.01 -3.40 17.29
N LYS A 314 0.68 -2.90 18.33
CA LYS A 314 1.34 -3.75 19.35
C LYS A 314 0.39 -4.62 20.18
N ASN A 315 -0.92 -4.44 20.03
CA ASN A 315 -1.97 -5.22 20.69
C ASN A 315 -2.74 -6.10 19.68
N ASP A 316 -2.16 -6.36 18.50
CA ASP A 316 -2.76 -7.12 17.40
C ASP A 316 -4.02 -6.47 16.79
N GLY A 317 -4.26 -5.18 17.03
CA GLY A 317 -5.34 -4.40 16.43
C GLY A 317 -4.93 -3.83 15.07
N MET A 318 -5.72 -4.04 14.02
CA MET A 318 -5.40 -3.49 12.70
C MET A 318 -5.76 -1.99 12.63
N ARG A 319 -4.82 -1.17 12.15
CA ARG A 319 -4.97 0.28 11.92
C ARG A 319 -5.04 0.57 10.42
N ASN A 320 -5.94 1.47 10.00
CA ASN A 320 -5.93 2.07 8.66
C ASN A 320 -6.35 3.54 8.82
N LEU A 321 -5.36 4.43 8.90
CA LEU A 321 -5.54 5.83 9.25
C LEU A 321 -5.12 6.71 8.07
N ILE A 322 -5.96 7.69 7.74
CA ILE A 322 -5.63 8.71 6.75
C ILE A 322 -5.10 9.94 7.48
N TYR A 323 -3.89 10.36 7.13
CA TYR A 323 -3.21 11.52 7.66
C TYR A 323 -3.08 12.61 6.59
N LYS A 324 -3.31 13.87 6.98
CA LYS A 324 -2.79 15.02 6.23
C LYS A 324 -1.35 15.23 6.64
N VAL A 325 -0.45 15.26 5.68
CA VAL A 325 1.00 15.43 5.88
C VAL A 325 1.44 16.78 5.32
N ASP A 326 2.22 17.53 6.09
CA ASP A 326 2.81 18.82 5.72
C ASP A 326 4.33 18.67 5.54
N LEU A 327 4.80 18.96 4.32
CA LEU A 327 6.19 18.89 3.89
C LEU A 327 6.91 20.24 3.97
N SER A 328 6.21 21.34 4.24
CA SER A 328 6.73 22.71 4.09
C SER A 328 7.95 23.03 4.97
N ARG A 329 8.13 22.29 6.06
CA ARG A 329 9.26 22.41 6.99
C ARG A 329 10.18 21.19 7.00
N ALA A 330 9.87 20.16 6.21
CA ALA A 330 10.66 18.95 6.17
C ALA A 330 12.02 19.21 5.52
N SER A 331 13.09 18.72 6.15
CA SER A 331 14.43 18.76 5.58
C SER A 331 14.53 17.80 4.38
N ASP A 332 15.27 18.19 3.35
CA ASP A 332 15.71 17.22 2.33
C ASP A 332 16.79 16.31 2.93
N LEU A 333 16.46 15.03 3.07
CA LEU A 333 17.32 14.00 3.63
C LEU A 333 18.52 13.67 2.75
N SER A 334 18.51 14.05 1.46
CA SER A 334 19.60 13.74 0.53
C SER A 334 20.95 14.29 1.01
N ALA A 335 20.97 15.42 1.73
CA ALA A 335 22.18 16.00 2.31
C ALA A 335 22.77 15.19 3.48
N PHE A 336 22.02 14.23 4.01
CA PHE A 336 22.35 13.42 5.19
C PHE A 336 22.62 11.95 4.84
N ASP A 337 22.51 11.56 3.57
CA ASP A 337 22.73 10.19 3.11
C ASP A 337 24.21 9.86 2.98
N LYS A 338 24.83 9.63 4.14
CA LYS A 338 26.23 9.28 4.26
C LYS A 338 26.37 7.85 4.80
N PRO A 339 27.15 6.97 4.13
CA PRO A 339 27.45 5.65 4.64
C PRO A 339 27.94 5.68 6.09
N GLY A 340 27.25 4.94 6.98
CA GLY A 340 27.55 4.86 8.41
C GLY A 340 26.92 5.95 9.28
N GLU A 341 26.32 6.99 8.70
CA GLU A 341 25.69 8.12 9.42
C GLU A 341 24.25 8.37 8.94
N TYR A 342 23.59 7.34 8.42
CA TYR A 342 22.23 7.46 7.92
C TYR A 342 21.23 7.85 9.04
N PRO A 343 20.31 8.80 8.78
CA PRO A 343 19.34 9.25 9.79
C PRO A 343 18.38 8.15 10.27
N GLU A 344 18.26 7.03 9.56
CA GLU A 344 17.50 5.84 9.95
C GLU A 344 17.98 5.21 11.28
N PHE A 345 19.20 5.50 11.72
CA PHE A 345 19.75 5.03 12.99
C PHE A 345 19.56 6.02 14.14
N ASP A 346 19.12 7.24 13.85
CA ASP A 346 19.02 8.31 14.85
C ASP A 346 17.75 8.20 15.68
N ASP A 347 17.85 8.54 16.96
CA ASP A 347 16.71 8.87 17.79
C ASP A 347 16.24 10.32 17.56
N GLU A 348 15.10 10.70 18.15
CA GLU A 348 14.52 12.04 18.00
C GLU A 348 15.50 13.15 18.38
N LYS A 349 16.28 12.94 19.45
CA LYS A 349 17.27 13.92 19.94
C LYS A 349 18.40 14.10 18.94
N THR A 350 18.90 13.01 18.36
CA THR A 350 20.00 13.03 17.40
C THR A 350 19.57 13.66 16.08
N LEU A 351 18.37 13.34 15.59
CA LEU A 351 17.78 14.02 14.42
C LEU A 351 17.72 15.54 14.63
N ALA A 352 17.23 15.99 15.79
CA ALA A 352 17.15 17.41 16.13
C ALA A 352 18.54 18.07 16.23
N GLN A 353 19.53 17.39 16.84
CA GLN A 353 20.90 17.88 16.93
C GLN A 353 21.57 18.05 15.56
N ARG A 354 21.20 17.20 14.58
CA ARG A 354 21.66 17.29 13.19
C ARG A 354 20.88 18.33 12.37
N GLY A 355 19.86 18.97 12.95
CA GLY A 355 18.99 19.91 12.24
C GLY A 355 18.04 19.24 11.24
N ILE A 356 17.77 17.95 11.41
CA ILE A 356 16.83 17.20 10.55
C ILE A 356 15.42 17.41 11.08
N THR A 357 14.56 17.97 10.24
CA THR A 357 13.12 18.13 10.53
C THR A 357 12.35 17.13 9.68
N LEU A 358 11.60 16.22 10.32
CA LEU A 358 10.67 15.34 9.62
C LEU A 358 9.43 16.12 9.17
N ALA A 359 8.66 15.57 8.23
CA ALA A 359 7.33 16.08 7.92
C ALA A 359 6.44 16.02 9.17
N THR A 360 5.38 16.82 9.19
CA THR A 360 4.37 16.75 10.27
C THR A 360 3.09 16.15 9.73
N LYS A 361 2.27 15.56 10.61
CA LYS A 361 1.01 14.93 10.22
C LYS A 361 -0.12 15.20 11.19
N THR A 362 -1.35 15.14 10.69
CA THR A 362 -2.58 15.27 11.49
C THR A 362 -3.60 14.27 10.98
N GLN A 363 -4.21 13.49 11.89
CA GLN A 363 -5.21 12.48 11.52
C GLN A 363 -6.44 13.16 10.92
N VAL A 364 -6.93 12.62 9.80
CA VAL A 364 -8.13 13.07 9.10
C VAL A 364 -9.24 12.03 9.22
N VAL A 365 -8.92 10.75 9.00
CA VAL A 365 -9.90 9.64 9.04
C VAL A 365 -9.30 8.45 9.77
N ASP A 366 -10.10 7.81 10.61
CA ASP A 366 -9.88 6.43 11.05
C ASP A 366 -10.88 5.54 10.29
N LEU A 367 -10.39 4.75 9.33
CA LEU A 367 -11.25 3.90 8.51
C LEU A 367 -11.88 2.77 9.33
N ARG A 368 -11.20 2.29 10.37
CA ARG A 368 -11.72 1.26 11.27
C ARG A 368 -12.91 1.79 12.08
N ALA A 369 -12.86 3.04 12.52
CA ALA A 369 -13.99 3.71 13.15
C ALA A 369 -15.20 3.86 12.22
N LEU A 370 -14.98 3.93 10.90
CA LEU A 370 -16.03 3.90 9.87
C LEU A 370 -16.48 2.49 9.49
N GLY A 371 -15.90 1.45 10.09
CA GLY A 371 -16.27 0.04 9.91
C GLY A 371 -15.44 -0.73 8.89
N TRP A 372 -14.32 -0.20 8.41
CA TRP A 372 -13.44 -0.85 7.43
C TRP A 372 -12.95 -2.20 7.97
N GLN A 373 -13.11 -3.27 7.18
CA GLN A 373 -12.74 -4.64 7.61
C GLN A 373 -11.48 -5.16 6.91
N GLN A 374 -11.21 -4.72 5.68
CA GLN A 374 -10.08 -5.19 4.88
C GLN A 374 -8.74 -4.88 5.55
N GLU A 375 -7.75 -5.76 5.44
CA GLU A 375 -6.40 -5.50 5.98
C GLU A 375 -5.76 -4.29 5.29
N LYS A 376 -5.82 -4.29 3.96
CA LYS A 376 -5.14 -3.36 3.07
C LYS A 376 -6.06 -2.24 2.60
N ALA A 377 -5.64 -1.00 2.75
CA ALA A 377 -6.24 0.17 2.13
C ALA A 377 -5.18 0.84 1.25
N GLU A 378 -5.11 0.43 -0.01
CA GLU A 378 -3.98 0.68 -0.93
C GLU A 378 -4.38 1.50 -2.17
N GLY A 379 -5.60 2.03 -2.19
CA GLY A 379 -6.03 3.05 -3.15
C GLY A 379 -6.60 4.27 -2.43
N LEU A 380 -6.11 5.47 -2.75
CA LEU A 380 -6.58 6.74 -2.19
C LEU A 380 -6.73 7.82 -3.27
N ALA A 381 -7.95 8.32 -3.46
CA ALA A 381 -8.21 9.44 -4.37
C ALA A 381 -8.92 10.61 -3.67
N LEU A 382 -8.57 11.82 -4.09
CA LEU A 382 -9.29 13.05 -3.74
C LEU A 382 -10.35 13.33 -4.82
N ILE A 383 -11.63 13.35 -4.44
CA ILE A 383 -12.74 13.71 -5.35
C ILE A 383 -12.95 15.22 -5.34
N ASP A 384 -13.01 15.80 -4.14
CA ASP A 384 -13.11 17.24 -3.90
C ASP A 384 -12.55 17.58 -2.50
N SER A 385 -12.67 18.83 -2.06
CA SER A 385 -12.11 19.27 -0.77
C SER A 385 -12.72 18.58 0.46
N LYS A 386 -13.83 17.84 0.33
CA LYS A 386 -14.47 17.12 1.44
C LYS A 386 -14.65 15.63 1.17
N THR A 387 -14.35 15.14 -0.02
CA THR A 387 -14.72 13.79 -0.42
C THR A 387 -13.49 13.02 -0.89
N LEU A 388 -13.28 11.86 -0.27
CA LEU A 388 -12.21 10.92 -0.61
C LEU A 388 -12.81 9.63 -1.16
N ALA A 389 -12.05 8.92 -1.98
CA ALA A 389 -12.31 7.53 -2.27
C ALA A 389 -11.17 6.65 -1.75
N VAL A 390 -11.52 5.49 -1.19
CA VAL A 390 -10.56 4.51 -0.66
C VAL A 390 -10.88 3.13 -1.23
N ALA A 391 -9.89 2.41 -1.73
CA ALA A 391 -10.02 1.03 -2.20
C ALA A 391 -9.08 0.10 -1.42
N ASN A 392 -9.46 -1.18 -1.28
CA ASN A 392 -8.54 -2.22 -0.83
C ASN A 392 -7.93 -2.93 -2.02
N ASP A 393 -6.69 -3.38 -1.85
CA ASP A 393 -6.17 -4.51 -2.58
C ASP A 393 -6.63 -5.80 -1.89
N ASN A 394 -7.11 -6.77 -2.66
CA ASN A 394 -7.57 -8.08 -2.18
C ASN A 394 -6.66 -9.25 -2.61
N ASP A 395 -5.48 -8.97 -3.16
CA ASP A 395 -4.49 -9.97 -3.62
C ASP A 395 -5.13 -11.02 -4.54
N PHE A 396 -6.02 -10.58 -5.43
CA PHE A 396 -6.78 -11.43 -6.37
C PHE A 396 -7.68 -12.50 -5.70
N GLY A 397 -7.94 -12.36 -4.39
CA GLY A 397 -8.89 -13.23 -3.70
C GLY A 397 -8.46 -14.69 -3.63
N VAL A 398 -7.16 -15.00 -3.66
CA VAL A 398 -6.64 -16.38 -3.65
C VAL A 398 -5.91 -16.70 -2.35
N LYS A 399 -5.90 -17.99 -1.98
CA LYS A 399 -5.08 -18.50 -0.86
C LYS A 399 -4.64 -19.93 -1.08
N VAL A 400 -3.65 -20.35 -0.30
CA VAL A 400 -3.26 -21.75 -0.20
C VAL A 400 -4.04 -22.47 0.91
N ALA A 401 -4.38 -23.73 0.65
CA ALA A 401 -4.86 -24.68 1.64
C ALA A 401 -3.97 -25.94 1.63
N MET A 402 -3.55 -26.39 2.81
CA MET A 402 -2.83 -27.64 2.99
C MET A 402 -3.78 -28.84 2.88
N GLN A 403 -3.33 -29.88 2.19
CA GLN A 403 -3.99 -31.18 2.10
C GLN A 403 -3.17 -32.21 2.89
N ASN A 404 -3.83 -33.05 3.69
CA ASN A 404 -3.20 -34.03 4.57
C ASN A 404 -2.09 -33.44 5.48
N PRO A 405 -2.33 -32.31 6.18
CA PRO A 405 -1.31 -31.71 7.02
C PRO A 405 -0.92 -32.66 8.17
N VAL A 406 0.36 -32.68 8.48
CA VAL A 406 0.86 -33.30 9.71
C VAL A 406 0.26 -32.58 10.92
N GLU A 407 -0.23 -33.35 11.88
CA GLU A 407 -0.93 -32.83 13.06
C GLU A 407 -0.06 -31.79 13.81
N GLY A 408 -0.70 -30.69 14.21
CA GLY A 408 -0.04 -29.60 14.95
C GLY A 408 0.89 -28.71 14.12
N LYS A 409 1.08 -28.99 12.82
CA LYS A 409 1.94 -28.19 11.94
C LYS A 409 1.15 -27.18 11.12
N LYS A 410 1.69 -25.97 11.01
CA LYS A 410 1.19 -24.85 10.20
C LYS A 410 2.03 -24.70 8.94
N LEU A 411 1.55 -23.96 7.95
CA LEU A 411 2.25 -23.74 6.66
C LEU A 411 3.71 -23.32 6.83
N LYS A 412 3.98 -22.40 7.77
CA LYS A 412 5.32 -21.89 8.10
C LYS A 412 6.31 -22.94 8.63
N ASP A 413 5.81 -24.07 9.12
CA ASP A 413 6.64 -25.15 9.66
C ASP A 413 7.23 -26.03 8.55
N TYR A 414 6.64 -26.00 7.35
CA TYR A 414 7.10 -26.78 6.20
C TYR A 414 8.19 -26.05 5.42
N ARG A 415 8.93 -26.80 4.60
CA ARG A 415 9.79 -26.27 3.53
C ARG A 415 9.42 -26.92 2.21
N VAL A 416 9.77 -26.27 1.10
CA VAL A 416 9.74 -26.86 -0.23
C VAL A 416 11.15 -27.30 -0.59
N ASN A 417 11.32 -28.54 -1.06
CA ASN A 417 12.61 -29.04 -1.55
C ASN A 417 12.79 -28.76 -3.06
N ALA A 418 13.93 -29.15 -3.63
CA ALA A 418 14.24 -28.88 -5.04
C ALA A 418 13.29 -29.59 -6.03
N GLU A 419 12.65 -30.68 -5.60
CA GLU A 419 11.68 -31.43 -6.39
C GLU A 419 10.24 -30.90 -6.25
N GLY A 420 10.01 -29.84 -5.47
CA GLY A 420 8.68 -29.28 -5.23
C GLY A 420 7.84 -30.04 -4.18
N MET A 421 8.47 -30.94 -3.41
CA MET A 421 7.80 -31.65 -2.30
C MET A 421 7.88 -30.85 -1.01
N LEU A 422 6.82 -30.96 -0.19
CA LEU A 422 6.86 -30.43 1.17
C LEU A 422 7.69 -31.33 2.08
N THR A 423 8.47 -30.70 2.95
CA THR A 423 9.30 -31.37 3.95
C THR A 423 9.08 -30.82 5.35
N LEU A 424 9.32 -31.67 6.35
CA LEU A 424 9.51 -31.32 7.75
C LEU A 424 10.84 -31.93 8.20
N ASP A 425 11.70 -31.13 8.84
CA ASP A 425 13.05 -31.56 9.24
C ASP A 425 13.80 -32.27 8.10
N ASP A 426 13.73 -31.67 6.90
CA ASP A 426 14.29 -32.15 5.63
C ASP A 426 13.78 -33.52 5.13
N LYS A 427 12.73 -34.06 5.73
CA LYS A 427 12.07 -35.31 5.29
C LYS A 427 10.80 -35.00 4.50
N PRO A 428 10.63 -35.55 3.29
CA PRO A 428 9.38 -35.43 2.54
C PRO A 428 8.18 -35.94 3.34
N VAL A 429 7.05 -35.25 3.21
CA VAL A 429 5.77 -35.61 3.82
C VAL A 429 4.68 -35.77 2.77
N ALA A 430 3.59 -36.46 3.14
CA ALA A 430 2.43 -36.61 2.25
C ALA A 430 1.60 -35.32 2.11
N THR A 431 1.89 -34.29 2.91
CA THR A 431 1.23 -32.99 2.82
C THR A 431 1.44 -32.39 1.44
N THR A 432 0.37 -31.92 0.82
CA THR A 432 0.43 -31.15 -0.44
C THR A 432 -0.30 -29.83 -0.30
N LEU A 433 -0.16 -28.93 -1.27
CA LEU A 433 -0.85 -27.64 -1.30
C LEU A 433 -1.91 -27.62 -2.38
N SER A 434 -2.92 -26.79 -2.19
CA SER A 434 -3.97 -26.48 -3.16
C SER A 434 -4.26 -24.98 -3.14
N VAL A 435 -4.63 -24.41 -4.27
CA VAL A 435 -5.09 -23.01 -4.37
C VAL A 435 -6.61 -22.97 -4.28
N LYS A 436 -7.16 -22.04 -3.48
CA LYS A 436 -8.59 -21.87 -3.25
C LYS A 436 -8.97 -20.38 -3.16
N PRO A 437 -10.23 -20.01 -3.43
CA PRO A 437 -10.67 -18.64 -3.21
C PRO A 437 -10.65 -18.27 -1.72
N LEU A 438 -10.36 -16.99 -1.45
CA LEU A 438 -10.61 -16.35 -0.17
C LEU A 438 -12.13 -16.28 0.11
N LYS A 439 -12.47 -16.22 1.39
CA LYS A 439 -13.87 -16.07 1.81
C LYS A 439 -14.20 -14.59 1.85
N LYS A 440 -15.49 -14.27 1.77
CA LYS A 440 -15.95 -12.91 2.06
C LYS A 440 -15.85 -12.65 3.58
N PRO A 441 -15.51 -11.43 4.00
CA PRO A 441 -15.31 -10.25 3.15
C PRO A 441 -13.90 -10.13 2.54
N GLU A 442 -12.92 -10.96 2.92
CA GLU A 442 -11.52 -10.79 2.48
C GLU A 442 -11.32 -10.92 0.96
N SER A 443 -12.20 -11.62 0.24
CA SER A 443 -12.15 -11.71 -1.21
C SER A 443 -12.81 -10.55 -1.95
N ASP A 444 -13.54 -9.67 -1.27
CA ASP A 444 -14.25 -8.57 -1.93
C ASP A 444 -13.29 -7.43 -2.28
N SER A 445 -13.37 -6.95 -3.52
CA SER A 445 -12.83 -5.64 -3.90
C SER A 445 -13.84 -4.59 -3.47
N GLU A 446 -13.47 -3.72 -2.56
CA GLU A 446 -14.29 -2.66 -1.99
C GLU A 446 -13.81 -1.29 -2.46
N LEU A 447 -14.76 -0.39 -2.69
CA LEU A 447 -14.55 1.03 -2.91
C LEU A 447 -15.43 1.80 -1.93
N TRP A 448 -14.83 2.70 -1.16
CA TRP A 448 -15.52 3.53 -0.19
C TRP A 448 -15.46 4.98 -0.61
N ILE A 449 -16.59 5.68 -0.56
CA ILE A 449 -16.65 7.14 -0.74
C ILE A 449 -16.81 7.76 0.64
N VAL A 450 -15.75 8.39 1.14
CA VAL A 450 -15.69 8.98 2.48
C VAL A 450 -15.96 10.48 2.39
N THR A 451 -17.01 10.94 3.09
CA THR A 451 -17.34 12.36 3.19
C THR A 451 -16.87 12.90 4.54
N LEU A 452 -16.02 13.92 4.48
CA LEU A 452 -15.47 14.61 5.63
C LEU A 452 -16.42 15.71 6.13
N PRO A 453 -16.47 15.95 7.45
CA PRO A 453 -17.29 17.02 8.03
C PRO A 453 -16.80 18.40 7.59
N GLU A 454 -15.49 18.57 7.51
CA GLU A 454 -14.81 19.82 7.16
C GLU A 454 -13.99 19.66 5.87
N ALA A 455 -13.81 20.78 5.16
CA ALA A 455 -12.98 20.80 3.98
C ALA A 455 -11.51 20.69 4.36
N LEU A 456 -10.78 19.87 3.62
CA LEU A 456 -9.33 19.83 3.59
C LEU A 456 -8.83 21.18 3.08
N LYS A 457 -8.18 21.93 3.97
CA LYS A 457 -7.57 23.23 3.67
C LYS A 457 -6.15 23.08 3.15
#